data_AF-A0A062IUS8-F1
#
_entry.id   AF-A0A062IUS8-F1
#
_cell.length_a   1.000
_cell.length_b   1.000
_cell.length_c   1.000
_cell.angle_alpha   90.00
_cell.angle_beta   90.00
_cell.angle_gamma   90.00
#
_symmetry.space_group_name_H-M   'P 1'
#
loop_
_entity.id
_entity.type
_entity.pdbx_description
1 polymer ?
#
loop_
_entity_poly.entity_id
_entity_poly.type
_entity_poly.pdbx_seq_one_letter_code
_entity_poly.pdbx_strand_id
1 'polypeptide(L)'
;MNAIELIRKCTFEQAKKFIADIPEGFTHYSFEHQAFINLDYFSVSFLNAKPIQTPHLVNLNEFRRLVQSLDIILNHKGINTARMFAQQGRKLACSIEYAIKFSNPLEQDALVRLEMAVSDYDLIFGALESKPYPIPERKYTVQVHNWGY
;
A
#
# COMPACT_ATOMS: atom_id res chain seq x y z
N MET A 1 13.60 4.28 13.82
CA MET A 1 12.62 3.32 13.26
C MET A 1 11.77 4.08 12.26
N ASN A 2 11.55 3.56 11.05
CA ASN A 2 10.70 4.22 10.03
C ASN A 2 9.28 3.60 9.98
N ALA A 3 8.37 4.20 9.20
CA ALA A 3 6.98 3.75 9.12
C ALA A 3 6.84 2.31 8.59
N ILE A 4 7.69 1.90 7.64
CA ILE A 4 7.72 0.54 7.09
C ILE A 4 8.10 -0.48 8.17
N GLU A 5 9.15 -0.20 8.94
CA GLU A 5 9.61 -1.04 10.05
C GLU A 5 8.56 -1.16 11.15
N LEU A 6 7.84 -0.07 11.45
CA LEU A 6 6.74 -0.09 12.42
C LEU A 6 5.62 -1.03 11.93
N ILE A 7 5.18 -0.89 10.68
CA ILE A 7 4.16 -1.76 10.08
C ILE A 7 4.58 -3.23 10.04
N ARG A 8 5.85 -3.53 9.78
CA ARG A 8 6.36 -4.92 9.81
C ARG A 8 6.32 -5.53 11.22
N LYS A 9 6.46 -4.71 12.27
CA LYS A 9 6.51 -5.17 13.67
C LYS A 9 5.13 -5.28 14.32
N CYS A 10 4.16 -4.48 13.90
CA CYS A 10 2.77 -4.60 14.36
C CYS A 10 1.93 -5.42 13.37
N THR A 11 0.87 -6.09 13.85
CA THR A 11 -0.11 -6.65 12.93
C THR A 11 -0.89 -5.52 12.22
N PHE A 12 -1.43 -5.80 11.03
CA PHE A 12 -2.24 -4.80 10.31
C PHE A 12 -3.41 -4.25 11.15
N GLU A 13 -4.09 -5.12 11.91
CA GLU A 13 -5.17 -4.74 12.82
C GLU A 13 -4.69 -3.81 13.94
N GLN A 14 -3.50 -4.06 14.48
CA GLN A 14 -2.89 -3.17 15.48
C GLN A 14 -2.57 -1.80 14.87
N ALA A 15 -2.03 -1.76 13.64
CA ALA A 15 -1.74 -0.51 12.94
C ALA A 15 -3.02 0.29 12.62
N LYS A 16 -4.10 -0.40 12.25
CA LYS A 16 -5.42 0.20 11.97
C LYS A 16 -6.04 0.81 13.23
N LYS A 17 -6.05 0.05 14.33
CA LYS A 17 -6.52 0.54 15.63
C LYS A 17 -5.68 1.73 16.11
N PHE A 18 -4.37 1.67 15.92
CA PHE A 18 -3.44 2.72 16.29
C PHE A 18 -3.80 4.06 15.63
N ILE A 19 -4.09 4.06 14.32
CA ILE A 19 -4.43 5.29 13.59
C ILE A 19 -5.76 5.88 14.06
N ALA A 20 -6.72 5.03 14.42
CA ALA A 20 -8.03 5.47 14.90
C ALA A 20 -7.94 6.17 16.26
N ASP A 21 -7.08 5.67 17.15
CA ASP A 21 -7.01 6.08 18.56
C ASP A 21 -5.64 6.67 18.93
N ILE A 22 -5.06 7.54 18.09
CA ILE A 22 -3.79 8.20 18.42
C ILE A 22 -4.03 9.13 19.62
N PRO A 23 -3.41 8.88 20.79
CA PRO A 23 -3.70 9.69 21.97
C PRO A 23 -3.14 11.11 21.82
N GLU A 24 -3.85 12.08 22.39
CA GLU A 24 -3.44 13.48 22.42
C GLU A 24 -2.10 13.61 23.17
N GLY A 25 -1.07 14.18 22.52
CA GLY A 25 0.30 14.29 23.07
C GLY A 25 1.34 13.32 22.49
N PHE A 26 0.92 12.34 21.68
CA PHE A 26 1.84 11.41 21.00
C PHE A 26 2.32 11.92 19.64
N THR A 27 1.75 13.04 19.19
CA THR A 27 2.08 13.70 17.93
C THR A 27 2.98 14.90 18.17
N HIS A 28 4.18 14.88 17.58
CA HIS A 28 5.09 16.03 17.52
C HIS A 28 4.93 16.69 16.16
N TYR A 29 4.70 17.99 16.14
CA TYR A 29 4.64 18.77 14.90
C TYR A 29 6.01 19.39 14.66
N SER A 30 6.62 19.10 13.51
CA SER A 30 7.83 19.83 13.07
C SER A 30 7.44 21.18 12.45
N PHE A 31 8.43 22.08 12.31
CA PHE A 31 8.28 23.35 11.59
C PHE A 31 7.80 23.17 10.14
N GLU A 32 7.95 21.98 9.56
CA GLU A 32 7.49 21.63 8.21
C GLU A 32 6.04 21.13 8.18
N HIS A 33 5.26 21.31 9.26
CA HIS A 33 3.88 20.82 9.40
C HIS A 33 3.75 19.29 9.29
N GLN A 34 4.84 18.56 9.44
CA GLN A 34 4.82 17.10 9.48
C GLN A 34 4.51 16.65 10.91
N ALA A 35 3.52 15.76 11.03
CA ALA A 35 3.20 15.12 12.29
C ALA A 35 4.03 13.84 12.45
N PHE A 36 4.63 13.67 13.62
CA PHE A 36 5.42 12.50 13.99
C PHE A 36 4.83 11.81 15.20
N ILE A 37 4.71 10.50 15.14
CA ILE A 37 4.38 9.65 16.28
C ILE A 37 5.66 9.47 17.10
N ASN A 38 5.63 9.83 18.39
CA ASN A 38 6.70 9.47 19.32
C ASN A 38 6.39 8.10 19.94
N LEU A 39 7.22 7.12 19.59
CA LEU A 39 7.05 5.74 20.00
C LEU A 39 7.59 5.46 21.40
N ASP A 40 8.36 6.35 22.02
CA ASP A 40 8.90 6.16 23.38
C ASP A 40 7.81 6.28 24.46
N TYR A 41 6.69 6.94 24.14
CA TYR A 41 5.51 7.00 25.03
C TYR A 41 4.68 5.72 25.01
N PHE A 42 4.96 4.81 24.07
CA PHE A 42 4.36 3.50 24.12
C PHE A 42 5.20 2.60 25.03
N SER A 43 4.57 1.92 25.99
CA SER A 43 5.16 0.74 26.62
C SER A 43 5.17 -0.41 25.62
N VAL A 44 5.86 -0.25 24.48
CA VAL A 44 5.96 -1.32 23.51
C VAL A 44 6.98 -2.31 24.07
N SER A 45 6.47 -3.35 24.71
CA SER A 45 7.15 -4.64 24.82
C SER A 45 7.61 -5.21 23.46
N PHE A 46 7.26 -4.55 22.34
CA PHE A 46 7.75 -4.84 20.98
C PHE A 46 9.11 -4.20 20.64
N LEU A 47 9.50 -3.12 21.32
CA LEU A 47 10.82 -2.51 21.14
C LEU A 47 11.75 -3.16 22.15
N ASN A 48 12.38 -4.29 21.81
CA ASN A 48 13.54 -4.83 22.52
C ASN A 48 14.77 -3.88 22.41
N ALA A 49 14.55 -2.57 22.52
CA ALA A 49 15.54 -1.54 22.42
C ALA A 49 15.94 -1.11 23.83
N LYS A 50 17.25 -1.14 24.09
CA LYS A 50 17.84 -0.46 25.25
C LYS A 50 17.40 1.01 25.26
N PRO A 51 17.36 1.70 26.41
CA PRO A 51 17.07 3.12 26.43
C PRO A 51 18.06 3.87 25.53
N ILE A 52 17.57 4.45 24.43
CA ILE A 52 18.36 5.19 23.44
C ILE A 52 18.12 6.69 23.66
N GLN A 53 19.15 7.50 23.46
CA GLN A 53 19.18 8.94 23.72
C GLN A 53 18.37 9.78 22.70
N THR A 54 17.80 9.18 21.66
CA THR A 54 17.03 9.87 20.60
C THR A 54 15.62 9.33 20.50
N PRO A 55 14.60 10.20 20.37
CA PRO A 55 13.23 9.75 20.35
C PRO A 55 12.90 8.96 19.09
N HIS A 56 12.14 7.89 19.24
CA HIS A 56 11.67 7.07 18.11
C HIS A 56 10.50 7.76 17.42
N LEU A 57 10.81 8.72 16.55
CA LEU A 57 9.83 9.47 15.76
C LEU A 57 9.52 8.75 14.45
N VAL A 58 8.23 8.52 14.16
CA VAL A 58 7.75 7.99 12.88
C VAL A 58 6.82 8.98 12.22
N ASN A 59 7.00 9.26 10.93
CA ASN A 59 6.12 10.17 10.20
C ASN A 59 4.69 9.60 10.15
N LEU A 60 3.74 10.34 10.73
CA LEU A 60 2.35 9.93 10.85
C LEU A 60 1.65 9.82 9.49
N ASN A 61 1.92 10.76 8.59
CA ASN A 61 1.29 10.78 7.27
C ASN A 61 1.75 9.59 6.44
N GLU A 62 3.05 9.27 6.49
CA GLU A 62 3.61 8.09 5.86
C GLU A 62 3.00 6.81 6.44
N PHE A 63 2.94 6.69 7.77
CA PHE A 63 2.34 5.53 8.44
C PHE A 63 0.86 5.35 8.06
N ARG A 64 0.07 6.44 8.07
CA ARG A 64 -1.35 6.42 7.65
C ARG A 64 -1.52 5.96 6.21
N ARG A 65 -0.70 6.51 5.29
CA ARG A 65 -0.72 6.14 3.88
C ARG A 65 -0.46 4.65 3.70
N LEU A 66 0.57 4.10 4.35
CA LEU A 66 0.91 2.69 4.24
C LEU A 66 -0.21 1.78 4.80
N VAL A 67 -0.85 2.13 5.90
CA VAL A 67 -2.01 1.37 6.42
C VAL A 67 -3.21 1.46 5.46
N GLN A 68 -3.49 2.63 4.89
CA GLN A 68 -4.54 2.77 3.86
C GLN A 68 -4.24 1.91 2.63
N SER A 69 -2.99 1.89 2.17
CA SER A 69 -2.55 1.03 1.07
C SER A 69 -2.83 -0.44 1.35
N LEU A 70 -2.52 -0.94 2.56
CA LEU A 70 -2.83 -2.32 2.94
C LEU A 70 -4.35 -2.60 2.99
N ASP A 71 -5.16 -1.65 3.46
CA ASP A 71 -6.62 -1.76 3.45
C ASP A 71 -7.17 -1.88 2.01
N ILE A 72 -6.65 -1.05 1.09
CA ILE A 72 -6.99 -1.12 -0.35
C ILE A 72 -6.66 -2.51 -0.91
N ILE A 73 -5.49 -3.07 -0.59
CA ILE A 73 -5.10 -4.41 -1.04
C ILE A 73 -6.07 -5.48 -0.50
N LEU A 74 -6.46 -5.40 0.77
CA LEU A 74 -7.41 -6.33 1.38
C LEU A 74 -8.81 -6.23 0.76
N ASN A 75 -9.29 -5.02 0.49
CA ASN A 75 -10.57 -4.79 -0.18
C ASN A 75 -10.61 -5.37 -1.60
N HIS A 76 -9.46 -5.48 -2.26
CA HIS A 76 -9.30 -6.16 -3.55
C HIS A 76 -9.08 -7.68 -3.43
N LYS A 77 -9.30 -8.28 -2.26
CA LYS A 77 -9.08 -9.72 -2.00
C LYS A 77 -7.60 -10.15 -2.08
N GLY A 78 -6.67 -9.22 -1.86
CA GLY A 78 -5.23 -9.49 -1.76
C GLY A 78 -4.39 -8.95 -2.92
N ILE A 79 -3.07 -9.04 -2.75
CA ILE A 79 -2.08 -8.37 -3.63
C ILE A 79 -2.14 -8.84 -5.09
N ASN A 80 -2.36 -10.13 -5.34
CA ASN A 80 -2.41 -10.68 -6.70
C ASN A 80 -3.56 -10.08 -7.51
N THR A 81 -4.73 -9.96 -6.89
CA THR A 81 -5.91 -9.39 -7.52
C THR A 81 -5.77 -7.88 -7.68
N ALA A 82 -5.28 -7.17 -6.66
CA ALA A 82 -4.97 -5.75 -6.76
C ALA A 82 -3.99 -5.43 -7.90
N ARG A 83 -2.91 -6.22 -8.03
CA ARG A 83 -1.91 -6.08 -9.11
C ARG A 83 -2.52 -6.34 -10.49
N MET A 84 -3.39 -7.35 -10.62
CA MET A 84 -4.12 -7.61 -11.86
C MET A 84 -5.00 -6.42 -12.25
N PHE A 85 -5.78 -5.87 -11.31
CA PHE A 85 -6.63 -4.70 -11.56
C PHE A 85 -5.82 -3.45 -11.92
N ALA A 86 -4.71 -3.19 -11.22
CA ALA A 86 -3.81 -2.07 -11.55
C ALA A 86 -3.25 -2.19 -12.98
N GLN A 87 -2.79 -3.39 -13.38
CA GLN A 87 -2.28 -3.64 -14.72
C GLN A 87 -3.35 -3.50 -15.81
N GLN A 88 -4.56 -4.02 -15.56
CA GLN A 88 -5.68 -3.86 -16.48
C GLN A 88 -6.09 -2.39 -16.60
N GLY A 89 -6.24 -1.68 -15.48
CA GLY A 89 -6.55 -0.26 -15.46
C GLY A 89 -5.54 0.58 -16.24
N ARG A 90 -4.24 0.33 -16.03
CA ARG A 90 -3.17 0.97 -16.81
C ARG A 90 -3.26 0.68 -18.30
N LYS A 91 -3.43 -0.59 -18.70
CA LYS A 91 -3.57 -0.97 -20.12
C LYS A 91 -4.78 -0.30 -20.77
N LEU A 92 -5.90 -0.24 -20.04
CA LEU A 92 -7.11 0.44 -20.50
C LEU A 92 -6.88 1.93 -20.64
N ALA A 93 -6.26 2.60 -19.66
CA ALA A 93 -5.91 4.01 -19.72
C ALA A 93 -5.02 4.37 -20.94
N CYS A 94 -4.17 3.46 -21.40
CA CYS A 94 -3.38 3.64 -22.62
C CYS A 94 -4.17 3.52 -23.93
N SER A 95 -5.39 2.98 -23.91
CA SER A 95 -6.25 2.87 -25.11
C SER A 95 -7.09 4.14 -25.28
N ILE A 96 -7.23 4.63 -26.53
CA ILE A 96 -7.88 5.91 -26.83
C ILE A 96 -9.34 5.96 -26.33
N GLU A 97 -10.11 4.88 -26.51
CA GLU A 97 -11.52 4.82 -26.08
C GLU A 97 -11.69 4.88 -24.55
N TYR A 98 -10.75 4.29 -23.80
CA TYR A 98 -10.75 4.36 -22.33
C TYR A 98 -10.05 5.60 -21.79
N ALA A 99 -9.12 6.23 -22.51
CA ALA A 99 -8.56 7.53 -22.14
C ALA A 99 -9.66 8.60 -22.08
N ILE A 100 -10.67 8.50 -22.95
CA ILE A 100 -11.87 9.34 -22.90
C ILE A 100 -12.73 9.03 -21.66
N LYS A 101 -12.82 7.76 -21.21
CA LYS A 101 -13.54 7.38 -19.98
C LYS A 101 -12.81 7.83 -18.71
N PHE A 102 -11.49 7.67 -18.67
CA PHE A 102 -10.61 8.16 -17.60
C PHE A 102 -10.44 9.68 -17.56
N SER A 103 -11.14 10.43 -18.44
CA SER A 103 -11.31 11.87 -18.26
C SER A 103 -12.06 12.21 -16.96
N ASN A 104 -12.73 11.23 -16.34
CA ASN A 104 -13.28 11.35 -14.99
C ASN A 104 -12.14 11.38 -13.95
N PRO A 105 -11.93 12.50 -13.23
CA PRO A 105 -10.86 12.63 -12.24
C PRO A 105 -10.93 11.58 -11.12
N LEU A 106 -12.14 11.08 -10.79
CA LEU A 106 -12.34 10.08 -9.74
C LEU A 106 -11.79 8.70 -10.14
N GLU A 107 -11.95 8.30 -11.41
CA GLU A 107 -11.44 7.02 -11.90
C GLU A 107 -9.92 7.05 -12.01
N GLN A 108 -9.36 8.19 -12.45
CA GLN A 108 -7.93 8.42 -12.46
C GLN A 108 -7.32 8.35 -11.06
N ASP A 109 -7.91 9.05 -10.09
CA ASP A 109 -7.48 9.02 -8.69
C ASP A 109 -7.58 7.61 -8.08
N ALA A 110 -8.64 6.86 -8.38
CA ALA A 110 -8.80 5.48 -7.92
C ALA A 110 -7.70 4.55 -8.46
N LEU A 111 -7.35 4.66 -9.76
CA LEU A 111 -6.26 3.88 -10.34
C LEU A 111 -4.91 4.24 -9.72
N VAL A 112 -4.62 5.54 -9.56
CA VAL A 112 -3.38 6.02 -8.95
C VAL A 112 -3.25 5.51 -7.51
N ARG A 113 -4.34 5.55 -6.72
CA ARG A 113 -4.35 5.00 -5.35
C ARG A 113 -4.11 3.50 -5.32
N LEU A 114 -4.67 2.76 -6.26
CA LEU A 114 -4.43 1.31 -6.36
C LEU A 114 -2.98 1.00 -6.77
N GLU A 115 -2.42 1.74 -7.73
CA GLU A 115 -1.00 1.60 -8.13
C GLU A 115 -0.06 1.93 -6.96
N MET A 116 -0.34 3.00 -6.22
CA MET A 116 0.39 3.35 -5.00
C MET A 116 0.29 2.24 -3.95
N ALA A 117 -0.90 1.68 -3.73
CA ALA A 117 -1.12 0.63 -2.76
C ALA A 117 -0.33 -0.64 -3.07
N VAL A 118 -0.24 -1.02 -4.35
CA VAL A 118 0.58 -2.15 -4.80
C VAL A 118 2.06 -1.85 -4.56
N SER A 119 2.53 -0.66 -4.91
CA SER A 119 3.92 -0.24 -4.67
C SER A 119 4.28 -0.25 -3.19
N ASP A 120 3.40 0.25 -2.33
CA ASP A 120 3.61 0.26 -0.88
C ASP A 120 3.65 -1.16 -0.30
N TYR A 121 2.78 -2.05 -0.78
CA TYR A 121 2.82 -3.45 -0.39
C TYR A 121 4.17 -4.08 -0.75
N ASP A 122 4.67 -3.84 -1.97
CA ASP A 122 5.97 -4.33 -2.41
C ASP A 122 7.13 -3.72 -1.60
N LEU A 123 7.03 -2.46 -1.16
CA LEU A 123 8.01 -1.85 -0.25
C LEU A 123 7.98 -2.50 1.14
N ILE A 124 6.80 -2.81 1.67
CA ILE A 124 6.63 -3.42 2.98
C ILE A 124 7.05 -4.90 2.95
N PHE A 125 6.72 -5.67 1.91
CA PHE A 125 6.90 -7.14 1.92
C PHE A 125 7.81 -7.68 0.80
N GLY A 126 8.03 -6.94 -0.28
CA GLY A 126 8.74 -7.40 -1.47
C GLY A 126 10.24 -7.68 -1.29
N ALA A 127 10.88 -7.19 -0.23
CA ALA A 127 12.25 -7.60 0.12
C ALA A 127 12.33 -8.99 0.79
N LEU A 128 11.19 -9.57 1.20
CA LEU A 128 11.10 -10.87 1.86
C LEU A 128 10.57 -11.99 0.93
N GLU A 129 10.06 -11.66 -0.25
CA GLU A 129 9.64 -12.66 -1.24
C GLU A 129 10.84 -13.12 -2.09
N SER A 130 11.48 -14.19 -1.62
CA SER A 130 12.35 -15.00 -2.44
C SER A 130 11.57 -15.60 -3.61
N LYS A 131 11.84 -15.05 -4.79
CA LYS A 131 11.47 -15.49 -6.16
C LYS A 131 9.97 -15.48 -6.51
N PRO A 132 9.60 -14.87 -7.65
CA PRO A 132 8.28 -15.04 -8.20
C PRO A 132 8.08 -16.52 -8.58
N TYR A 133 7.03 -17.14 -8.04
CA TYR A 133 6.49 -18.35 -8.66
C TYR A 133 6.05 -17.96 -10.07
N PRO A 134 6.51 -18.67 -11.13
CA PRO A 134 6.05 -18.39 -12.47
C PRO A 134 4.54 -18.60 -12.50
N ILE A 135 3.80 -17.53 -12.80
CA ILE A 135 2.38 -17.61 -13.12
C ILE A 135 2.29 -18.54 -14.33
N PRO A 136 1.55 -19.67 -14.27
CA PRO A 136 1.37 -20.51 -15.44
C PRO A 136 0.60 -19.71 -16.49
N GLU A 137 1.27 -19.35 -17.58
CA GLU A 137 0.63 -18.77 -18.77
C GLU A 137 -0.43 -19.76 -19.25
N ARG A 138 -1.71 -19.44 -19.04
CA ARG A 138 -2.79 -20.09 -19.78
C ARG A 138 -2.74 -19.56 -21.20
N LYS A 139 -2.12 -20.33 -22.10
CA LYS A 139 -2.25 -20.13 -23.55
C LYS A 139 -3.71 -20.34 -23.93
N TYR A 140 -4.43 -19.27 -24.23
CA TYR A 140 -5.73 -19.36 -24.89
C TYR A 140 -5.47 -19.49 -26.39
N THR A 141 -5.68 -20.68 -26.95
CA THR A 141 -5.73 -20.89 -28.39
C THR A 141 -7.05 -20.32 -28.90
N VAL A 142 -7.01 -19.16 -29.55
CA VAL A 142 -8.17 -18.61 -30.27
C VAL A 142 -8.27 -19.36 -31.60
N GLN A 143 -9.24 -20.28 -31.71
CA GLN A 143 -9.60 -20.86 -33.02
C GLN A 143 -10.50 -19.89 -33.76
N VAL A 144 -9.94 -19.18 -34.73
CA VAL A 144 -10.71 -18.33 -35.65
C VAL A 144 -11.40 -19.24 -36.66
N HIS A 145 -12.72 -19.39 -36.56
CA HIS A 145 -13.51 -20.00 -37.63
C HIS A 145 -13.74 -18.94 -38.71
N ASN A 146 -13.10 -19.15 -39.86
CA ASN A 146 -13.30 -18.32 -41.04
C ASN A 146 -14.63 -18.73 -41.70
N TRP A 147 -15.68 -17.96 -41.49
CA TRP A 147 -16.92 -18.10 -42.26
C TRP A 147 -16.75 -17.23 -43.51
N GLY A 148 -16.36 -17.86 -44.62
CA GLY A 148 -16.20 -17.18 -45.89
C GLY A 148 -17.53 -16.62 -46.40
N TYR A 149 -17.48 -15.40 -46.93
CA TYR A 149 -18.45 -14.80 -47.84
C TYR A 149 -17.70 -14.16 -48.99
#